data_AF-A0A928Z8J0-F1
#
_entry.id   AF-A0A928Z8J0-F1
#
_cell.length_a   1.000
_cell.length_b   1.000
_cell.length_c   1.000
_cell.angle_alpha   90.00
_cell.angle_beta   90.00
_cell.angle_gamma   90.00
#
_symmetry.space_group_name_H-M   'P 1'
#
loop_
_entity.id
_entity.type
_entity.pdbx_description
1 polymer ?
#
loop_
_entity_poly.entity_id
_entity_poly.type
_entity_poly.pdbx_seq_one_letter_code
_entity_poly.pdbx_strand_id
1 'polypeptide(L)' 'MVSKGKASAIGTPIAELEIDVPLVSKLLEEQHRDLAHQPIRRVDAGWDNEIFRLGDRLLWYLRSHVATR' A
#
# COMPACT_ATOMS: atom_id res chain seq x y z
N MET A 1 17.92 3.33 6.46
CA MET A 1 16.95 3.62 7.54
C MET A 1 15.85 2.59 7.39
N VAL A 2 15.85 1.55 8.23
CA VAL A 2 14.83 0.49 8.13
C VAL A 2 13.54 1.02 8.75
N SER A 3 12.46 1.07 7.97
CA SER A 3 11.14 1.43 8.47
C SER A 3 10.72 0.41 9.52
N LYS A 4 10.24 0.93 10.65
CA LYS A 4 9.89 0.17 11.84
C LYS A 4 8.58 -0.56 11.56
N GLY A 5 8.65 -1.86 11.29
CA GLY A 5 7.48 -2.71 11.06
C GLY A 5 6.41 -2.47 12.14
N LYS A 6 5.22 -2.04 11.72
CA LYS A 6 4.10 -1.83 12.64
C LYS A 6 3.59 -3.17 13.15
N ALA A 7 3.41 -3.27 14.46
CA ALA A 7 2.75 -4.40 15.09
C ALA A 7 1.29 -4.47 14.61
N SER A 8 0.89 -5.65 14.13
CA SER A 8 -0.45 -5.91 13.66
C SER A 8 -1.43 -6.00 14.84
N ALA A 9 -2.63 -5.42 14.68
CA ALA A 9 -3.71 -5.55 15.66
C ALA A 9 -4.16 -7.02 15.76
N ILE A 10 -4.57 -7.45 16.96
CA ILE A 10 -4.98 -8.84 17.25
C ILE A 10 -6.01 -9.30 16.20
N GLY A 11 -5.65 -10.29 15.39
CA GLY A 11 -6.49 -10.86 14.33
C GLY A 11 -6.09 -10.50 12.88
N THR A 12 -5.12 -9.60 12.66
CA THR A 12 -4.57 -9.32 11.32
C THR A 12 -3.18 -9.97 11.19
N PRO A 13 -2.92 -10.80 10.16
CA PRO A 13 -1.61 -11.40 9.96
C PRO A 13 -0.53 -10.33 9.72
N ILE A 14 0.72 -10.66 10.02
CA ILE A 14 1.84 -9.75 9.77
C ILE A 14 1.99 -9.59 8.26
N ALA A 15 1.95 -8.36 7.77
CA ALA A 15 2.23 -8.06 6.37
C ALA A 15 3.66 -8.49 6.02
N GLU A 16 3.81 -9.30 4.98
CA GLU A 16 5.13 -9.76 4.52
C GLU A 16 5.89 -8.65 3.80
N LEU A 17 5.14 -7.74 3.16
CA LEU A 17 5.67 -6.56 2.51
C LEU A 17 5.13 -5.30 3.19
N GLU A 18 6.03 -4.44 3.65
CA GLU A 18 5.66 -3.09 4.05
C GLU A 18 5.39 -2.25 2.80
N ILE A 19 4.13 -1.83 2.64
CA ILE A 19 3.73 -0.95 1.53
C ILE A 19 3.56 0.47 2.07
N ASP A 20 4.39 1.38 1.57
CA ASP A 20 4.40 2.79 1.92
C ASP A 20 4.11 3.70 0.71
N VAL A 21 3.89 4.99 0.97
CA VAL A 21 3.56 5.96 -0.07
C VAL A 21 4.65 6.07 -1.16
N PRO A 22 5.95 6.13 -0.82
CA PRO A 22 7.01 6.11 -1.82
C PRO A 22 6.98 4.90 -2.75
N LEU A 23 6.75 3.69 -2.22
CA LEU A 23 6.63 2.48 -3.03
C LEU A 23 5.42 2.57 -3.98
N VAL A 24 4.26 3.00 -3.48
CA VAL A 24 3.05 3.16 -4.30
C VAL A 24 3.26 4.19 -5.40
N SER A 25 3.95 5.30 -5.12
CA SER A 25 4.25 6.33 -6.11
C SER A 25 5.10 5.77 -7.26
N LYS A 26 6.14 4.99 -6.96
CA LYS A 26 6.99 4.36 -7.99
C LYS A 26 6.22 3.35 -8.83
N LEU A 27 5.41 2.50 -8.18
CA LEU A 27 4.58 1.53 -8.89
C LEU A 27 3.58 2.22 -9.81
N LEU A 28 3.01 3.34 -9.39
CA LEU A 28 2.16 4.17 -10.24
C LEU A 28 2.93 4.77 -11.41
N GLU A 29 4.14 5.32 -11.20
CA GLU A 29 4.96 5.86 -12.29
C GLU A 29 5.30 4.81 -13.36
N GLU A 30 5.56 3.58 -12.93
CA GLU A 30 5.91 2.45 -13.80
C GLU A 30 4.69 1.87 -14.53
N GLN A 31 3.56 1.71 -13.86
CA GLN A 31 2.41 0.96 -14.38
C GLN A 31 1.29 1.88 -14.91
N HIS A 32 1.09 3.03 -14.28
CA HIS A 32 -0.03 3.95 -14.54
C HIS A 32 0.44 5.42 -14.39
N ARG A 33 1.33 5.85 -15.30
CA ARG A 33 1.98 7.18 -15.25
C ARG A 33 0.97 8.34 -15.21
N ASP A 34 -0.23 8.13 -15.75
CA ASP A 34 -1.36 9.05 -15.70
C ASP A 34 -1.95 9.26 -14.30
N LEU A 35 -1.64 8.38 -13.35
CA LEU A 35 -2.09 8.47 -11.95
C LEU A 35 -0.97 8.83 -10.98
N ALA A 36 0.29 8.73 -11.42
CA ALA A 36 1.48 8.95 -10.59
C ALA A 36 1.61 10.35 -9.98
N HIS A 37 0.99 11.36 -10.62
CA HIS A 37 1.04 12.74 -10.16
C HIS A 37 -0.05 13.10 -9.15
N GLN A 38 -0.94 12.15 -8.83
CA GLN A 38 -2.02 12.38 -7.88
C GLN A 38 -1.52 12.32 -6.43
N PRO A 39 -2.06 13.14 -5.50
CA PRO A 39 -1.75 13.03 -4.09
C PRO A 39 -2.09 11.63 -3.55
N ILE A 40 -1.13 11.00 -2.88
CA ILE A 40 -1.28 9.64 -2.33
C ILE A 40 -1.39 9.70 -0.82
N ARG A 41 -2.45 9.12 -0.25
CA ARG A 41 -2.63 9.02 1.21
C ARG A 41 -3.06 7.63 1.62
N ARG A 42 -2.39 7.03 2.59
CA ARG A 42 -2.84 5.77 3.20
C ARG A 42 -4.15 6.00 3.95
N VAL A 43 -5.15 5.14 3.69
CA VAL A 43 -6.50 5.25 4.24
C VAL A 43 -6.73 4.19 5.30
N ASP A 44 -6.44 2.93 4.97
CA ASP A 44 -6.69 1.79 5.86
C ASP A 44 -5.80 0.60 5.49
N ALA A 45 -5.71 -0.37 6.39
CA ALA A 45 -5.04 -1.65 6.18
C ALA A 45 -6.00 -2.79 6.57
N GLY A 46 -6.31 -3.67 5.62
CA GLY A 46 -7.16 -4.85 5.80
C GLY A 46 -6.36 -6.12 6.13
N TRP A 47 -7.01 -7.28 6.07
CA TRP A 47 -6.42 -8.58 6.44
C TRP A 47 -5.14 -8.95 5.67
N ASP A 48 -5.02 -8.56 4.41
CA ASP A 48 -3.84 -8.80 3.58
C ASP A 48 -3.65 -7.67 2.55
N ASN A 49 -4.25 -6.50 2.81
CA ASN A 49 -4.30 -5.43 1.82
C ASN A 49 -4.05 -4.06 2.42
N GLU A 50 -3.47 -3.19 1.61
CA GLU A 50 -3.17 -1.80 1.91
C GLU A 50 -3.96 -0.90 0.97
N ILE A 51 -4.73 0.04 1.54
CA ILE A 51 -5.61 0.93 0.80
C ILE A 51 -5.04 2.34 0.81
N PHE A 52 -4.83 2.87 -0.39
CA PHE A 52 -4.38 4.23 -0.62
C PHE A 52 -5.45 5.01 -1.36
N ARG A 53 -5.60 6.29 -1.03
CA ARG A 53 -6.38 7.25 -1.79
C ARG A 53 -5.47 7.96 -2.77
N LEU A 54 -5.92 8.07 -4.01
CA LEU A 54 -5.26 8.79 -5.10
C LEU A 54 -6.12 9.99 -5.51
N GLY A 55 -5.66 11.19 -5.18
CA GLY A 55 -6.46 12.40 -5.29
C GLY A 55 -7.78 12.28 -4.51
N ASP A 56 -8.85 12.89 -5.02
CA ASP A 56 -10.12 12.94 -4.29
C ASP A 56 -11.12 11.86 -4.69
N ARG A 57 -10.86 11.14 -5.79
CA ARG A 57 -11.88 10.29 -6.45
C ARG A 57 -11.53 8.81 -6.52
N LEU A 58 -10.28 8.43 -6.33
CA LEU A 58 -9.81 7.07 -6.58
C LEU A 58 -9.25 6.43 -5.31
N LEU A 59 -9.47 5.12 -5.21
CA LEU A 59 -8.82 4.25 -4.25
C LEU A 59 -7.94 3.26 -5.00
N TRP A 60 -6.81 2.95 -4.40
CA TRP A 60 -5.84 1.99 -4.86
C TRP A 60 -5.68 0.90 -3.80
N TYR A 61 -5.73 -0.35 -4.25
CA TYR A 61 -5.77 -1.53 -3.39
C TYR A 61 -4.59 -2.45 -3.73
N LEU A 62 -3.68 -2.66 -2.79
CA LEU A 62 -2.54 -3.57 -2.95
C LEU A 62 -2.61 -4.71 -1.96
N ARG A 63 -2.20 -5.90 -2.41
CA ARG A 63 -2.02 -7.05 -1.53
C ARG A 63 -0.65 -7.01 -0.84
N SER A 64 -0.64 -7.06 0.49
CA SER A 64 0.57 -7.07 1.34
C SER A 64 1.09 -8.48 1.66
N HIS A 65 0.43 -9.51 1.14
CA HIS A 65 0.79 -10.91 1.32
C HIS A 65 0.97 -11.59 -0.03
N VAL A 66 2.16 -12.13 -0.33
CA VAL A 66 2.35 -12.91 -1.55
C VAL A 66 2.06 -14.36 -1.21
N ALA A 67 1.00 -14.93 -1.80
CA ALA A 67 0.74 -16.36 -1.64
C ALA A 67 1.95 -17.13 -2.15
N THR A 68 2.77 -17.64 -1.21
CA THR A 68 3.94 -18.45 -1.53
C THR A 68 3.41 -19.74 -2.18
N ARG A 69 3.83 -20.00 -3.41
CA ARG A 69 3.65 -21.31 -4.07
C ARG A 69 4.93 -22.12 -3.93
#